data_AF-A0A0C9R9P6-F1
#
_entry.id   AF-A0A0C9R9P6-F1
#
_cell.length_a   1.000
_cell.length_b   1.000
_cell.length_c   1.000
_cell.angle_alpha   90.00
_cell.angle_beta   90.00
_cell.angle_gamma   90.00
#
_symmetry.space_group_name_H-M   'P 1'
#
loop_
_entity.id
_entity.type
_entity.pdbx_description
1 polymer ?
#
loop_
_entity_poly.entity_id
_entity_poly.type
_entity_poly.pdbx_seq_one_letter_code
_entity_poly.pdbx_strand_id
1 'polypeptide(L)'
;TTTTTTTTTTTTMAPPAPTSSPLTSFAPFLWDFADAPATVSKEAIPQFFDTINQTIASNASTIYTPSYAFLQDLRQTNDSCGRENIMGNIVQQAAPYLFPFIIEYSLIGAAVIYVMWKHIGRHPRWPHQAEADLERRLEAMLSRRAVALAHAGHGRVDCVGASKGLFLGLFLLVGSLICLILFFVLIHHPSFGLLAIYLADVSHCALMALSIIAIIIGFCRVQSLKFKAEEQSDLNDILLRISAFGLFLYAVFSVIAGSLAAFTHEPNLLVMVTGLLAVGQVVLQMLFIADVSRRRVHLPEHDRSKPGRQIVTFLLICNVAMWVIYTFEGQKVIANPVQLDFYGYLSWTIVQRVTLPLCIFHRFHSAVTLAEIWKTSYKARLE
;
A
#
# COMPACT_ATOMS: atom_id res chain seq x y z
N THR A 1 43.37 -64.90 45.45
CA THR A 1 44.68 -64.34 45.02
C THR A 1 44.53 -62.85 44.88
N THR A 2 45.16 -62.14 45.81
CA THR A 2 45.71 -60.76 45.76
C THR A 2 46.15 -60.37 44.34
N THR A 3 45.97 -59.15 43.82
CA THR A 3 46.77 -57.90 44.02
C THR A 3 46.12 -56.75 43.20
N THR A 4 45.81 -55.58 43.76
CA THR A 4 46.52 -54.25 43.62
C THR A 4 46.78 -53.81 42.16
N THR A 5 46.47 -52.59 41.70
CA THR A 5 47.05 -51.28 42.12
C THR A 5 46.31 -50.08 41.47
N THR A 6 46.29 -48.96 42.20
CA THR A 6 46.04 -47.53 41.85
C THR A 6 46.87 -47.04 40.63
N THR A 7 46.61 -45.97 39.86
CA THR A 7 46.12 -44.58 40.13
C THR A 7 46.02 -43.85 38.77
N THR A 8 45.11 -42.87 38.58
CA THR A 8 45.46 -41.47 38.21
C THR A 8 44.21 -40.59 38.07
N THR A 9 44.28 -39.44 38.74
CA THR A 9 43.36 -38.30 38.75
C THR A 9 43.64 -37.34 37.60
N THR A 10 42.60 -36.81 36.94
CA THR A 10 42.57 -35.39 36.55
C THR A 10 41.15 -34.88 36.26
N THR A 11 40.80 -33.84 37.01
CA THR A 11 39.73 -32.84 36.91
C THR A 11 39.07 -32.59 35.55
N THR A 12 37.73 -32.62 35.51
CA THR A 12 36.93 -31.84 34.54
C THR A 12 36.09 -30.81 35.30
N MET A 13 36.46 -29.54 35.13
CA MET A 13 35.68 -28.36 35.55
C MET A 13 34.60 -28.08 34.51
N ALA A 14 33.36 -27.85 34.94
CA ALA A 14 32.29 -27.27 34.11
C ALA A 14 32.55 -25.78 33.85
N PRO A 15 32.31 -25.29 32.62
CA PRO A 15 31.23 -24.30 32.37
C PRO A 15 30.72 -24.31 30.89
N PRO A 16 29.92 -23.34 30.40
CA PRO A 16 28.70 -22.73 30.93
C PRO A 16 27.49 -22.90 29.98
N ALA A 17 26.31 -22.47 30.46
CA ALA A 17 25.00 -22.53 29.83
C ALA A 17 24.88 -21.78 28.47
N PRO A 18 23.93 -22.18 27.60
CA PRO A 18 23.80 -21.66 26.24
C PRO A 18 23.23 -20.24 26.19
N THR A 19 23.85 -19.42 25.34
CA THR A 19 23.48 -18.06 24.96
C THR A 19 22.10 -18.01 24.32
N SER A 20 21.15 -17.38 25.03
CA SER A 20 19.86 -16.96 24.49
C SER A 20 20.04 -15.77 23.55
N SER A 21 19.64 -15.92 22.29
CA SER A 21 19.43 -14.83 21.33
C SER A 21 18.31 -13.90 21.84
N PRO A 22 18.43 -12.56 21.69
CA PRO A 22 17.33 -11.69 22.06
C PRO A 22 16.26 -11.75 20.96
N LEU A 23 15.02 -12.06 21.36
CA LEU A 23 13.83 -11.78 20.58
C LEU A 23 13.82 -10.27 20.25
N THR A 24 13.72 -9.94 18.97
CA THR A 24 13.41 -8.59 18.49
C THR A 24 11.99 -8.24 18.96
N SER A 25 11.93 -7.61 20.13
CA SER A 25 10.69 -7.08 20.69
C SER A 25 10.22 -5.87 19.88
N PHE A 26 8.92 -5.89 19.61
CA PHE A 26 8.14 -4.91 18.87
C PHE A 26 7.90 -3.65 19.73
N ALA A 27 8.97 -2.97 20.16
CA ALA A 27 8.91 -1.82 21.04
C ALA A 27 10.02 -0.82 20.68
N PRO A 28 9.78 0.05 19.69
CA PRO A 28 9.63 1.46 20.03
C PRO A 28 8.63 2.14 19.09
N PHE A 29 7.36 2.23 19.48
CA PHE A 29 6.38 3.01 18.71
C PHE A 29 5.47 3.91 19.55
N LEU A 30 5.56 3.86 20.89
CA LEU A 30 4.64 4.57 21.78
C LEU A 30 5.29 5.39 22.89
N TRP A 31 6.58 5.20 23.19
CA TRP A 31 7.20 5.82 24.38
C TRP A 31 7.90 7.17 24.14
N ASP A 32 8.04 7.62 22.89
CA ASP A 32 8.74 8.87 22.57
C ASP A 32 7.80 10.09 22.50
N PHE A 33 6.58 9.96 23.03
CA PHE A 33 5.50 10.95 22.93
C PHE A 33 5.28 11.79 24.20
N ALA A 34 6.03 11.54 25.28
CA ALA A 34 5.74 12.15 26.58
C ALA A 34 6.46 13.49 26.85
N ASP A 35 7.48 13.86 26.07
CA ASP A 35 8.26 15.08 26.32
C ASP A 35 8.41 15.95 25.06
N ALA A 36 7.42 16.79 24.77
CA ALA A 36 7.57 17.89 23.81
C ALA A 36 7.05 19.21 24.43
N PRO A 37 7.90 20.25 24.58
CA PRO A 37 7.44 21.53 25.11
C PRO A 37 6.54 22.25 24.11
N ALA A 38 5.42 22.76 24.60
CA ALA A 38 4.45 23.54 23.86
C ALA A 38 5.01 24.92 23.52
N THR A 39 5.54 25.10 22.30
CA THR A 39 5.47 26.30 21.44
C THR A 39 6.48 26.16 20.30
N VAL A 40 6.02 25.93 19.06
CA VAL A 40 6.86 26.05 17.85
C VAL A 40 6.18 27.00 16.89
N SER A 41 6.88 28.10 16.59
CA SER A 41 6.54 29.15 15.61
C SER A 41 6.52 28.60 14.18
N LYS A 42 5.64 29.16 13.34
CA LYS A 42 5.26 28.72 11.97
C LYS A 42 6.35 28.75 10.87
N GLU A 43 7.64 28.78 11.20
CA GLU A 43 8.72 28.74 10.20
C GLU A 43 9.85 27.82 10.66
N ALA A 44 9.61 26.51 10.65
CA ALA A 44 10.64 25.47 10.53
C ALA A 44 9.95 24.11 10.49
N ILE A 45 10.19 23.32 9.44
CA ILE A 45 9.87 21.90 9.41
C ILE A 45 11.00 21.20 10.17
N PRO A 46 10.80 20.60 11.37
CA PRO A 46 11.88 19.93 12.06
C PRO A 46 12.09 18.55 11.43
N GLN A 47 13.26 18.32 10.84
CA GLN A 47 13.77 16.99 10.53
C GLN A 47 14.15 16.29 11.85
N PHE A 48 13.38 15.27 12.22
CA PHE A 48 13.45 14.58 13.51
C PHE A 48 14.64 13.59 13.64
N PHE A 49 15.85 13.89 13.13
CA PHE A 49 16.96 12.92 13.20
C PHE A 49 18.36 13.46 13.56
N ASP A 50 18.52 14.73 13.97
CA ASP A 50 19.85 15.29 14.29
C ASP A 50 20.24 15.29 15.78
N THR A 51 19.39 14.83 16.70
CA THR A 51 19.65 14.97 18.16
C THR A 51 20.37 13.78 18.80
N ILE A 52 21.23 13.05 18.07
CA ILE A 52 22.07 11.98 18.67
C ILE A 52 23.57 12.31 18.67
N ASN A 53 24.04 13.32 17.92
CA ASN A 53 25.48 13.66 17.87
C ASN A 53 25.90 14.88 18.71
N GLN A 54 24.98 15.56 19.40
CA GLN A 54 25.33 16.76 20.19
C GLN A 54 25.51 16.50 21.69
N THR A 55 25.30 15.28 22.18
CA THR A 55 25.43 14.94 23.61
C THR A 55 26.77 14.34 24.02
N ILE A 56 27.75 14.23 23.11
CA ILE A 56 29.11 13.74 23.44
C ILE A 56 30.15 14.89 23.51
N ALA A 57 29.81 16.10 23.06
CA ALA A 57 30.76 17.21 22.98
C ALA A 57 30.73 18.22 24.15
N SER A 58 29.89 18.02 25.18
CA SER A 58 29.73 19.00 26.27
C SER A 58 30.43 18.67 27.59
N ASN A 59 31.20 17.57 27.68
CA ASN A 59 31.93 17.21 28.91
C ASN A 59 33.46 17.28 28.76
N ALA A 60 33.98 18.45 28.35
CA ALA A 60 35.40 18.75 28.49
C ALA A 60 35.60 20.24 28.86
N SER A 61 35.22 20.59 30.09
CA SER A 61 35.61 21.86 30.70
C SER A 61 36.96 21.71 31.40
N THR A 62 38.06 22.18 30.81
CA THR A 62 39.29 22.49 31.56
C THR A 62 40.25 23.44 30.82
N ILE A 63 40.31 24.67 31.35
CA ILE A 63 41.49 25.54 31.55
C ILE A 63 42.09 26.30 30.34
N TYR A 64 42.05 27.63 30.48
CA TYR A 64 42.73 28.65 29.68
C TYR A 64 44.26 28.65 29.88
N THR A 65 45.03 28.70 28.78
CA THR A 65 46.37 29.32 28.70
C THR A 65 46.53 30.06 27.37
N PRO A 66 47.08 31.29 27.34
CA PRO A 66 47.15 32.10 26.12
C PRO A 66 48.56 32.01 25.51
N SER A 67 48.82 31.05 24.62
CA SER A 67 50.09 31.02 23.89
C SER A 67 50.11 30.20 22.60
N TYR A 68 49.06 30.21 21.77
CA TYR A 68 49.11 29.50 20.46
C TYR A 68 48.36 30.19 19.31
N ALA A 69 48.10 31.50 19.40
CA ALA A 69 47.37 32.25 18.36
C ALA A 69 48.20 32.55 17.08
N PHE A 70 49.24 31.76 16.78
CA PHE A 70 50.11 32.00 15.61
C PHE A 70 50.31 30.78 14.69
N LEU A 71 49.67 29.64 14.98
CA LEU A 71 49.73 28.45 14.12
C LEU A 71 48.38 28.05 13.50
N GLN A 72 47.36 28.90 13.61
CA GLN A 72 46.03 28.61 13.05
C GLN A 72 45.85 29.13 11.62
N ASP A 73 46.78 29.95 11.10
CA ASP A 73 46.62 30.65 9.81
C ASP A 73 47.29 29.96 8.61
N LEU A 74 47.98 28.82 8.82
CA LEU A 74 48.57 28.02 7.74
C LEU A 74 47.92 26.63 7.56
N ARG A 75 46.77 26.40 8.20
CA ARG A 75 45.92 25.22 7.94
C ARG A 75 44.65 25.56 7.16
N GLN A 76 44.77 26.56 6.29
CA GLN A 76 43.78 26.90 5.26
C GLN A 76 44.17 26.37 3.88
N THR A 77 44.92 25.26 3.83
CA THR A 77 44.92 24.41 2.64
C THR A 77 43.70 23.51 2.70
N ASN A 78 42.63 23.98 2.05
CA ASN A 78 41.65 23.22 1.28
C ASN A 78 42.06 21.75 1.05
N ASP A 79 41.73 20.87 1.98
CA ASP A 79 41.70 19.42 1.76
C ASP A 79 40.84 18.73 2.84
N SER A 80 39.70 19.34 3.17
CA SER A 80 38.57 18.52 3.60
C SER A 80 38.03 17.85 2.35
N CYS A 81 38.52 16.64 2.05
CA CYS A 81 37.72 15.65 1.34
C CYS A 81 36.46 15.45 2.19
N GLY A 82 35.48 16.34 2.00
CA GLY A 82 34.22 16.30 2.69
C GLY A 82 33.57 14.99 2.27
N ARG A 83 33.42 14.07 3.21
CA ARG A 83 32.61 12.87 2.98
C ARG A 83 31.16 13.36 2.84
N GLU A 84 30.79 13.76 1.62
CA GLU A 84 29.40 14.03 1.30
C GLU A 84 28.68 12.68 1.42
N ASN A 85 27.76 12.59 2.38
CA ASN A 85 26.93 11.40 2.56
C ASN A 85 25.84 11.37 1.48
N ILE A 86 26.25 11.27 0.22
CA ILE A 86 25.36 11.22 -0.95
C ILE A 86 24.34 10.09 -0.76
N MET A 87 24.81 8.90 -0.34
CA MET A 87 23.93 7.77 -0.11
C MET A 87 22.98 7.97 1.08
N GLY A 88 23.45 8.62 2.15
CA GLY A 88 22.62 8.93 3.32
C GLY A 88 21.51 9.90 2.99
N ASN A 89 21.84 10.97 2.24
CA ASN A 89 20.87 11.98 1.81
C ASN A 89 19.83 11.38 0.85
N ILE A 90 20.26 10.58 -0.13
CA ILE A 90 19.34 9.89 -1.05
C ILE A 90 18.38 8.97 -0.27
N VAL A 91 18.89 8.18 0.69
CA VAL A 91 18.05 7.28 1.49
C VAL A 91 17.08 8.07 2.37
N GLN A 92 17.51 9.14 3.03
CA GLN A 92 16.63 10.00 3.83
C GLN A 92 15.54 10.66 2.98
N GLN A 93 15.88 11.12 1.77
CA GLN A 93 14.91 11.69 0.83
C GLN A 93 13.97 10.64 0.25
N ALA A 94 14.43 9.40 0.06
CA ALA A 94 13.62 8.30 -0.45
C ALA A 94 12.72 7.65 0.61
N ALA A 95 13.11 7.69 1.89
CA ALA A 95 12.42 6.98 2.98
C ALA A 95 10.92 7.29 3.09
N PRO A 96 10.44 8.55 2.96
CA PRO A 96 9.02 8.86 2.98
C PRO A 96 8.23 8.17 1.86
N TYR A 97 8.85 7.92 0.70
CA TYR A 97 8.23 7.23 -0.44
C TYR A 97 8.22 5.71 -0.25
N LEU A 98 9.20 5.17 0.49
CA LEU A 98 9.33 3.73 0.71
C LEU A 98 8.50 3.22 1.89
N PHE A 99 8.18 4.08 2.85
CA PHE A 99 7.46 3.71 4.06
C PHE A 99 6.12 2.99 3.82
N PRO A 100 5.23 3.44 2.89
CA PRO A 100 3.98 2.74 2.63
C PRO A 100 4.18 1.32 2.08
N PHE A 101 5.19 1.09 1.24
CA PHE A 101 5.49 -0.22 0.66
C PHE A 101 5.90 -1.25 1.71
N ILE A 102 6.58 -0.84 2.80
CA ILE A 102 6.95 -1.73 3.90
C ILE A 102 5.69 -2.26 4.60
N ILE A 103 4.70 -1.40 4.79
CA ILE A 103 3.44 -1.75 5.44
C ILE A 103 2.62 -2.67 4.53
N GLU A 104 2.56 -2.37 3.23
CA GLU A 104 1.93 -3.26 2.24
C GLU A 104 2.57 -4.65 2.21
N TYR A 105 3.90 -4.71 2.14
CA TYR A 105 4.64 -5.96 2.16
C TYR A 105 4.30 -6.80 3.40
N SER A 106 4.21 -6.15 4.56
CA SER A 106 3.90 -6.80 5.83
C SER A 106 2.45 -7.32 5.87
N LEU A 107 1.48 -6.55 5.35
CA LEU A 107 0.07 -6.96 5.25
C LEU A 107 -0.12 -8.14 4.28
N ILE A 108 0.53 -8.09 3.12
CA ILE A 108 0.51 -9.19 2.14
C ILE A 108 1.15 -10.44 2.75
N GLY A 109 2.31 -10.30 3.40
CA GLY A 109 3.00 -11.39 4.08
C GLY A 109 2.13 -12.05 5.15
N ALA A 110 1.50 -11.25 6.02
CA ALA A 110 0.57 -11.75 7.04
C ALA A 110 -0.62 -12.51 6.42
N ALA A 111 -1.19 -12.00 5.33
CA ALA A 111 -2.29 -12.65 4.64
C ALA A 111 -1.87 -14.00 4.03
N VAL A 112 -0.70 -14.07 3.38
CA VAL A 112 -0.17 -15.30 2.80
C VAL A 112 0.13 -16.34 3.87
N ILE A 113 0.77 -15.95 4.97
CA ILE A 113 1.05 -16.83 6.12
C ILE A 113 -0.26 -17.36 6.72
N TYR A 114 -1.26 -16.50 6.91
CA TYR A 114 -2.57 -16.92 7.40
C TYR A 114 -3.24 -17.96 6.49
N VAL A 115 -3.22 -17.74 5.17
CA VAL A 115 -3.75 -18.71 4.20
C VAL A 115 -2.99 -20.01 4.29
N MET A 116 -1.66 -19.96 4.31
CA MET A 116 -0.82 -21.15 4.37
C MET A 116 -1.11 -21.94 5.64
N TRP A 117 -1.16 -21.28 6.79
CA TRP A 117 -1.51 -21.89 8.08
C TRP A 117 -2.90 -22.54 8.06
N LYS A 118 -3.91 -21.88 7.51
CA LYS A 118 -5.29 -22.41 7.41
C LYS A 118 -5.41 -23.65 6.51
N HIS A 119 -4.51 -23.82 5.54
CA HIS A 119 -4.52 -24.95 4.60
C HIS A 119 -3.57 -26.09 4.98
N ILE A 120 -2.54 -25.84 5.79
CA ILE A 120 -1.65 -26.88 6.30
C ILE A 120 -2.45 -27.88 7.14
N GLY A 121 -2.41 -29.16 6.75
CA GLY A 121 -3.09 -30.25 7.46
C GLY A 121 -4.58 -30.42 7.14
N ARG A 122 -5.17 -29.58 6.28
CA ARG A 122 -6.56 -29.73 5.84
C ARG A 122 -6.62 -30.85 4.79
N HIS A 123 -7.27 -31.95 5.13
CA HIS A 123 -7.30 -33.24 4.41
C HIS A 123 -5.97 -34.03 4.49
N PRO A 124 -5.77 -34.86 5.52
CA PRO A 124 -4.73 -35.88 5.49
C PRO A 124 -4.98 -36.78 4.28
N ARG A 125 -4.03 -36.89 3.36
CA ARG A 125 -4.16 -37.81 2.22
C ARG A 125 -3.86 -39.23 2.69
N TRP A 126 -4.89 -40.07 2.77
CA TRP A 126 -4.69 -41.51 2.91
C TRP A 126 -4.17 -42.08 1.57
N PRO A 127 -3.25 -43.07 1.58
CA PRO A 127 -2.57 -43.56 0.38
C PRO A 127 -3.52 -43.94 -0.77
N HIS A 128 -4.64 -44.62 -0.47
CA HIS A 128 -5.63 -45.00 -1.49
C HIS A 128 -6.43 -43.84 -2.09
N GLN A 129 -6.65 -42.76 -1.33
CA GLN A 129 -7.30 -41.56 -1.88
C GLN A 129 -6.32 -40.69 -2.68
N ALA A 130 -5.01 -40.77 -2.39
CA ALA A 130 -4.00 -40.02 -3.11
C ALA A 130 -3.84 -40.50 -4.56
N GLU A 131 -3.91 -41.82 -4.81
CA GLU A 131 -3.85 -42.39 -6.16
C GLU A 131 -5.10 -42.01 -6.98
N ALA A 132 -6.30 -42.19 -6.42
CA ALA A 132 -7.54 -41.82 -7.10
C ALA A 132 -7.68 -40.31 -7.35
N ASP A 133 -7.16 -39.46 -6.45
CA ASP A 133 -7.14 -38.00 -6.63
C ASP A 133 -6.04 -37.58 -7.62
N LEU A 134 -4.90 -38.31 -7.69
CA LEU A 134 -3.86 -38.09 -8.68
C LEU A 134 -4.35 -38.46 -10.08
N GLU A 135 -5.06 -39.58 -10.22
CA GLU A 135 -5.65 -40.03 -11.48
C GLU A 135 -6.72 -39.03 -11.97
N ARG A 136 -7.64 -38.61 -11.09
CA ARG A 136 -8.59 -37.52 -11.39
C ARG A 136 -7.91 -36.20 -11.73
N ARG A 137 -6.84 -35.83 -11.03
CA ARG A 137 -6.06 -34.61 -11.34
C ARG A 137 -5.33 -34.75 -12.66
N LEU A 138 -4.79 -35.91 -12.99
CA LEU A 138 -4.09 -36.17 -14.24
C LEU A 138 -5.08 -36.12 -15.40
N GLU A 139 -6.25 -36.74 -15.28
CA GLU A 139 -7.36 -36.64 -16.25
C GLU A 139 -7.85 -35.19 -16.41
N ALA A 140 -8.04 -34.47 -15.30
CA ALA A 140 -8.42 -33.06 -15.31
C ALA A 140 -7.32 -32.17 -15.92
N MET A 141 -6.04 -32.52 -15.73
CA MET A 141 -4.92 -31.76 -16.26
C MET A 141 -4.70 -32.09 -17.74
N LEU A 142 -4.83 -33.35 -18.17
CA LEU A 142 -4.77 -33.78 -19.56
C LEU A 142 -5.95 -33.24 -20.36
N SER A 143 -7.17 -33.25 -19.82
CA SER A 143 -8.33 -32.61 -20.46
C SER A 143 -8.16 -31.09 -20.54
N ARG A 144 -7.71 -30.42 -19.46
CA ARG A 144 -7.38 -28.98 -19.52
C ARG A 144 -6.26 -28.68 -20.49
N ARG A 145 -5.25 -29.54 -20.60
CA ARG A 145 -4.12 -29.37 -21.51
C ARG A 145 -4.55 -29.63 -22.95
N ALA A 146 -5.40 -30.62 -23.22
CA ALA A 146 -6.03 -30.86 -24.52
C ALA A 146 -6.93 -29.70 -24.95
N VAL A 147 -7.77 -29.19 -24.05
CA VAL A 147 -8.59 -27.99 -24.27
C VAL A 147 -7.72 -26.74 -24.45
N ALA A 148 -6.64 -26.60 -23.69
CA ALA A 148 -5.69 -25.49 -23.84
C ALA A 148 -4.90 -25.58 -25.15
N LEU A 149 -4.57 -26.78 -25.64
CA LEU A 149 -3.88 -27.01 -26.92
C LEU A 149 -4.83 -26.78 -28.11
N ALA A 150 -6.11 -27.16 -27.97
CA ALA A 150 -7.16 -26.81 -28.93
C ALA A 150 -7.40 -25.29 -29.00
N HIS A 151 -7.30 -24.58 -27.86
CA HIS A 151 -7.37 -23.12 -27.79
C HIS A 151 -6.02 -22.41 -28.01
N ALA A 152 -4.89 -23.13 -28.08
CA ALA A 152 -3.55 -22.54 -28.25
C ALA A 152 -3.36 -21.94 -29.64
N GLY A 153 -4.17 -22.35 -30.63
CA GLY A 153 -4.28 -21.67 -31.92
C GLY A 153 -4.88 -20.24 -31.83
N HIS A 154 -5.49 -19.89 -30.69
CA HIS A 154 -6.13 -18.60 -30.42
C HIS A 154 -5.52 -17.88 -29.19
N GLY A 155 -4.20 -18.04 -28.95
CA GLY A 155 -3.44 -17.32 -27.90
C GLY A 155 -3.38 -15.78 -28.04
N ARG A 156 -4.32 -15.16 -28.74
CA ARG A 156 -4.53 -13.72 -28.72
C ARG A 156 -5.28 -13.38 -27.44
N VAL A 157 -4.70 -12.48 -26.64
CA VAL A 157 -5.47 -11.75 -25.64
C VAL A 157 -6.59 -11.03 -26.39
N ASP A 158 -7.78 -11.61 -26.39
CA ASP A 158 -8.92 -11.04 -27.09
C ASP A 158 -9.41 -9.80 -26.34
N CYS A 159 -8.84 -8.65 -26.70
CA CYS A 159 -9.30 -7.32 -26.32
C CYS A 159 -10.64 -6.95 -26.98
N VAL A 160 -11.15 -7.83 -27.86
CA VAL A 160 -12.47 -7.72 -28.49
C VAL A 160 -13.53 -7.75 -27.38
N GLY A 161 -14.20 -6.61 -27.21
CA GLY A 161 -15.18 -6.40 -26.14
C GLY A 161 -14.64 -5.75 -24.88
N ALA A 162 -13.34 -5.43 -24.78
CA ALA A 162 -12.74 -4.66 -23.66
C ALA A 162 -12.09 -3.33 -24.12
N SER A 163 -11.79 -3.19 -25.41
CA SER A 163 -11.01 -2.08 -25.98
C SER A 163 -11.49 -0.68 -25.64
N LYS A 164 -12.81 -0.43 -25.61
CA LYS A 164 -13.37 0.89 -25.27
C LYS A 164 -13.07 1.30 -23.83
N GLY A 165 -13.28 0.38 -22.89
CA GLY A 165 -12.97 0.60 -21.47
C GLY A 165 -11.48 0.69 -21.21
N LEU A 166 -10.68 -0.11 -21.92
CA LEU A 166 -9.21 -0.06 -21.88
C LEU A 166 -8.68 1.31 -22.34
N PHE A 167 -9.15 1.81 -23.49
CA PHE A 167 -8.66 3.09 -24.04
C PHE A 167 -9.04 4.26 -23.15
N LEU A 168 -10.30 4.33 -22.70
CA LEU A 168 -10.75 5.38 -21.78
C LEU A 168 -10.00 5.31 -20.45
N GLY A 169 -9.80 4.10 -19.90
CA GLY A 169 -9.05 3.90 -18.66
C GLY A 169 -7.59 4.34 -18.81
N LEU A 170 -6.93 3.96 -19.90
CA LEU A 170 -5.53 4.36 -20.17
C LEU A 170 -5.40 5.87 -20.36
N PHE A 171 -6.34 6.51 -21.06
CA PHE A 171 -6.38 7.96 -21.20
C PHE A 171 -6.47 8.66 -19.84
N LEU A 172 -7.36 8.19 -18.95
CA LEU A 172 -7.47 8.73 -17.60
C LEU A 172 -6.24 8.43 -16.74
N LEU A 173 -5.62 7.26 -16.87
CA LEU A 173 -4.37 6.92 -16.19
C LEU A 173 -3.27 7.91 -16.58
N VAL A 174 -3.03 8.10 -17.87
CA VAL A 174 -2.02 9.04 -18.38
C VAL A 174 -2.34 10.47 -17.95
N GLY A 175 -3.59 10.92 -18.10
CA GLY A 175 -4.01 12.25 -17.67
C GLY A 175 -3.80 12.49 -16.17
N SER A 176 -4.11 11.49 -15.34
CA SER A 176 -3.91 11.56 -13.89
C SER A 176 -2.42 11.57 -13.51
N LEU A 177 -1.58 10.81 -14.23
CA LEU A 177 -0.14 10.81 -14.03
C LEU A 177 0.47 12.17 -14.41
N ILE A 178 0.00 12.80 -15.49
CA ILE A 178 0.42 14.16 -15.86
C ILE A 178 0.03 15.14 -14.76
N CYS A 179 -1.21 15.08 -14.24
CA CYS A 179 -1.64 15.95 -13.13
C CYS A 179 -0.79 15.74 -11.87
N LEU A 180 -0.41 14.49 -11.57
CA LEU A 180 0.46 14.15 -10.44
C LEU A 180 1.88 14.71 -10.61
N ILE A 181 2.46 14.58 -11.80
CA ILE A 181 3.79 15.13 -12.09
C ILE A 181 3.77 16.65 -12.00
N LEU A 182 2.74 17.28 -12.58
CA LEU A 182 2.57 18.74 -12.52
C LEU A 182 2.42 19.23 -11.07
N PHE A 183 1.74 18.48 -10.21
CA PHE A 183 1.67 18.81 -8.79
C PHE A 183 3.06 18.91 -8.15
N PHE A 184 3.90 17.89 -8.32
CA PHE A 184 5.26 17.88 -7.75
C PHE A 184 6.17 18.96 -8.30
N VAL A 185 6.05 19.28 -9.59
CA VAL A 185 6.84 20.37 -10.20
C VAL A 185 6.37 21.73 -9.70
N LEU A 186 5.05 21.94 -9.66
CA LEU A 186 4.46 23.26 -9.47
C LEU A 186 4.35 23.67 -7.98
N ILE A 187 4.34 22.70 -7.05
CA ILE A 187 4.28 22.98 -5.60
C ILE A 187 5.53 23.72 -5.07
N HIS A 188 6.67 23.56 -5.73
CA HIS A 188 7.91 24.26 -5.37
C HIS A 188 7.91 25.74 -5.78
N HIS A 189 6.96 26.16 -6.63
CA HIS A 189 6.83 27.55 -7.05
C HIS A 189 5.81 28.30 -6.16
N PRO A 190 6.22 29.37 -5.45
CA PRO A 190 5.39 30.04 -4.43
C PRO A 190 4.13 30.70 -5.01
N SER A 191 4.13 31.08 -6.29
CA SER A 191 2.96 31.68 -6.95
C SER A 191 1.94 30.67 -7.46
N PHE A 192 2.32 29.40 -7.63
CA PHE A 192 1.49 28.39 -8.29
C PHE A 192 1.10 27.21 -7.40
N GLY A 193 1.47 27.21 -6.11
CA GLY A 193 1.14 26.13 -5.17
C GLY A 193 -0.36 25.86 -5.03
N LEU A 194 -1.19 26.91 -4.93
CA LEU A 194 -2.65 26.76 -4.85
C LEU A 194 -3.23 26.12 -6.12
N LEU A 195 -2.75 26.53 -7.29
CA LEU A 195 -3.15 25.95 -8.58
C LEU A 195 -2.76 24.47 -8.67
N ALA A 196 -1.57 24.11 -8.17
CA ALA A 196 -1.11 22.73 -8.12
C ALA A 196 -2.02 21.85 -7.25
N ILE A 197 -2.41 22.34 -6.07
CA ILE A 197 -3.34 21.65 -5.15
C ILE A 197 -4.68 21.43 -5.84
N TYR A 198 -5.29 22.49 -6.42
CA TYR A 198 -6.56 22.35 -7.16
C TYR A 198 -6.47 21.35 -8.30
N LEU A 199 -5.43 21.43 -9.13
CA LEU A 199 -5.26 20.52 -10.26
C LEU A 199 -5.19 19.06 -9.80
N ALA A 200 -4.46 18.79 -8.72
CA ALA A 200 -4.31 17.44 -8.17
C ALA A 200 -5.60 16.93 -7.49
N ASP A 201 -6.31 17.77 -6.75
CA ASP A 201 -7.54 17.38 -6.04
C ASP A 201 -8.74 17.25 -6.98
N VAL A 202 -8.90 18.17 -7.94
CA VAL A 202 -9.98 18.13 -8.93
C VAL A 202 -9.82 16.93 -9.86
N SER A 203 -8.60 16.63 -10.31
CA SER A 203 -8.35 15.44 -11.14
C SER A 203 -8.64 14.13 -10.38
N HIS A 204 -8.29 14.05 -9.09
CA HIS A 204 -8.64 12.91 -8.24
C HIS A 204 -10.17 12.80 -8.05
N CYS A 205 -10.86 13.92 -7.79
CA CYS A 205 -12.33 13.96 -7.72
C CYS A 205 -12.98 13.48 -9.02
N ALA A 206 -12.48 13.95 -10.17
CA ALA A 206 -12.99 13.55 -11.47
C ALA A 206 -12.85 12.04 -11.70
N LEU A 207 -11.71 11.44 -11.34
CA LEU A 207 -11.51 9.98 -11.40
C LEU A 207 -12.53 9.23 -10.54
N MET A 208 -12.75 9.68 -9.29
CA MET A 208 -13.71 9.05 -8.39
C MET A 208 -15.15 9.17 -8.93
N ALA A 209 -15.56 10.35 -9.39
CA ALA A 209 -16.89 10.57 -9.96
C ALA A 209 -17.14 9.70 -11.21
N LEU A 210 -16.17 9.64 -12.14
CA LEU A 210 -16.26 8.79 -13.32
C LEU A 210 -16.30 7.30 -12.96
N SER A 211 -15.57 6.89 -11.90
CA SER A 211 -15.64 5.52 -11.41
C SER A 211 -17.01 5.18 -10.80
N ILE A 212 -17.66 6.11 -10.08
CA ILE A 212 -19.03 5.94 -9.57
C ILE A 212 -20.01 5.74 -10.73
N ILE A 213 -19.94 6.60 -11.76
CA ILE A 213 -20.80 6.48 -12.95
C ILE A 213 -20.57 5.12 -13.63
N ALA A 214 -19.31 4.71 -13.79
CA ALA A 214 -18.98 3.42 -14.36
C ALA A 214 -19.48 2.24 -13.51
N ILE A 215 -19.43 2.33 -12.17
CA ILE A 215 -19.98 1.31 -11.27
C ILE A 215 -21.50 1.20 -11.45
N ILE A 216 -22.22 2.32 -11.52
CA ILE A 216 -23.68 2.33 -11.74
C ILE A 216 -24.03 1.68 -13.08
N ILE A 217 -23.35 2.07 -14.17
CA ILE A 217 -23.51 1.42 -15.48
C ILE A 217 -23.13 -0.07 -15.38
N GLY A 218 -22.11 -0.38 -14.58
CA GLY A 218 -21.65 -1.74 -14.28
C GLY A 218 -22.76 -2.60 -13.72
N PHE A 219 -23.42 -2.15 -12.65
CA PHE A 219 -24.54 -2.85 -12.05
C PHE A 219 -25.64 -3.12 -13.08
N CYS A 220 -26.05 -2.12 -13.87
CA CYS A 220 -27.07 -2.29 -14.90
C CYS A 220 -26.67 -3.34 -15.97
N ARG A 221 -25.39 -3.39 -16.38
CA ARG A 221 -24.92 -4.35 -17.40
C ARG A 221 -24.73 -5.76 -16.85
N VAL A 222 -24.26 -5.87 -15.61
CA VAL A 222 -23.94 -7.12 -14.92
C VAL A 222 -25.19 -7.88 -14.48
N GLN A 223 -26.34 -7.19 -14.34
CA GLN A 223 -27.64 -7.83 -14.06
C GLN A 223 -28.02 -8.94 -15.04
N SER A 224 -27.51 -8.91 -16.28
CA SER A 224 -27.72 -9.95 -17.29
C SER A 224 -27.02 -11.29 -16.98
N LEU A 225 -26.05 -11.30 -16.05
CA LEU A 225 -25.26 -12.48 -15.70
C LEU A 225 -25.91 -13.31 -14.59
N LYS A 226 -25.81 -14.64 -14.69
CA LYS A 226 -26.36 -15.58 -13.72
C LYS A 226 -25.54 -15.57 -12.42
N PHE A 227 -26.23 -15.54 -11.29
CA PHE A 227 -25.64 -15.63 -9.97
C PHE A 227 -25.32 -17.10 -9.63
N LYS A 228 -24.07 -17.39 -9.27
CA LYS A 228 -23.64 -18.72 -8.81
C LYS A 228 -23.08 -18.57 -7.39
N ALA A 229 -23.71 -19.24 -6.43
CA ALA A 229 -23.35 -19.16 -5.01
C ALA A 229 -22.09 -19.98 -4.65
N GLU A 230 -21.24 -20.31 -5.64
CA GLU A 230 -20.04 -21.13 -5.44
C GLU A 230 -19.05 -20.42 -4.49
N GLU A 231 -18.32 -21.22 -3.70
CA GLU A 231 -17.48 -20.81 -2.58
C GLU A 231 -16.39 -19.80 -3.02
N GLN A 232 -16.69 -18.51 -2.86
CA GLN A 232 -15.74 -17.42 -3.04
C GLN A 232 -14.65 -17.53 -1.96
N SER A 233 -13.41 -17.13 -2.27
CA SER A 233 -12.34 -17.09 -1.27
C SER A 233 -12.64 -16.05 -0.19
N ASP A 234 -13.14 -16.50 0.98
CA ASP A 234 -13.44 -15.67 2.16
C ASP A 234 -12.34 -14.65 2.49
N LEU A 235 -11.08 -15.02 2.21
CA LEU A 235 -9.92 -14.17 2.42
C LEU A 235 -9.99 -12.85 1.62
N ASN A 236 -10.32 -12.89 0.33
CA ASN A 236 -10.34 -11.70 -0.50
C ASN A 236 -11.40 -10.72 0.01
N ASP A 237 -12.55 -11.24 0.42
CA ASP A 237 -13.63 -10.44 1.01
C ASP A 237 -13.24 -9.86 2.37
N ILE A 238 -12.46 -10.59 3.19
CA ILE A 238 -11.94 -10.09 4.47
C ILE A 238 -10.89 -8.99 4.23
N LEU A 239 -9.94 -9.21 3.32
CA LEU A 239 -8.88 -8.23 2.99
C LEU A 239 -9.46 -6.94 2.41
N LEU A 240 -10.47 -7.03 1.54
CA LEU A 240 -11.19 -5.88 1.03
C LEU A 240 -11.88 -5.08 2.14
N ARG A 241 -12.48 -5.76 3.14
CA ARG A 241 -13.16 -5.10 4.27
C ARG A 241 -12.19 -4.43 5.24
N ILE A 242 -11.11 -5.10 5.62
CA ILE A 242 -10.09 -4.55 6.52
C ILE A 242 -9.42 -3.33 5.88
N SER A 243 -9.08 -3.40 4.59
CA SER A 243 -8.46 -2.29 3.88
C SER A 243 -9.41 -1.09 3.71
N ALA A 244 -10.71 -1.34 3.47
CA ALA A 244 -11.72 -0.29 3.37
C ALA A 244 -11.90 0.50 4.69
N PHE A 245 -11.69 -0.14 5.85
CA PHE A 245 -11.76 0.53 7.15
C PHE A 245 -10.78 1.71 7.25
N GLY A 246 -9.52 1.53 6.78
CA GLY A 246 -8.54 2.60 6.80
C GLY A 246 -8.93 3.80 5.91
N LEU A 247 -9.54 3.51 4.76
CA LEU A 247 -10.03 4.55 3.85
C LEU A 247 -11.24 5.31 4.42
N PHE A 248 -12.17 4.62 5.08
CA PHE A 248 -13.27 5.29 5.76
C PHE A 248 -12.76 6.18 6.90
N LEU A 249 -11.79 5.71 7.67
CA LEU A 249 -11.20 6.50 8.74
C LEU A 249 -10.56 7.79 8.18
N TYR A 250 -9.71 7.66 7.15
CA TYR A 250 -9.09 8.81 6.49
C TYR A 250 -10.11 9.81 5.93
N ALA A 251 -11.17 9.29 5.29
CA ALA A 251 -12.21 10.13 4.72
C ALA A 251 -13.03 10.86 5.80
N VAL A 252 -13.37 10.20 6.90
CA VAL A 252 -14.11 10.83 8.01
C VAL A 252 -13.30 11.97 8.63
N PHE A 253 -12.01 11.76 8.94
CA PHE A 253 -11.16 12.84 9.44
C PHE A 253 -11.04 13.99 8.44
N SER A 254 -10.93 13.69 7.14
CA SER A 254 -10.88 14.71 6.09
C SER A 254 -12.19 15.50 5.97
N VAL A 255 -13.35 14.83 6.07
CA VAL A 255 -14.67 15.49 6.05
C VAL A 255 -14.87 16.34 7.29
N ILE A 256 -14.45 15.90 8.48
CA ILE A 256 -14.57 16.70 9.70
C ILE A 256 -13.73 17.99 9.59
N ALA A 257 -12.45 17.88 9.19
CA ALA A 257 -11.60 19.05 8.99
C ALA A 257 -12.15 20.00 7.91
N GLY A 258 -12.63 19.46 6.79
CA GLY A 258 -13.21 20.27 5.72
C GLY A 258 -14.55 20.92 6.07
N SER A 259 -15.43 20.22 6.77
CA SER A 259 -16.78 20.71 7.09
C SER A 259 -16.81 21.82 8.14
N LEU A 260 -16.00 21.72 9.19
CA LEU A 260 -15.96 22.71 10.27
C LEU A 260 -15.28 24.03 9.85
N ALA A 261 -14.56 24.02 8.73
CA ALA A 261 -13.94 25.20 8.13
C ALA A 261 -14.44 25.48 6.70
N ALA A 262 -15.58 24.91 6.28
CA ALA A 262 -16.01 24.86 4.89
C ALA A 262 -16.17 26.24 4.22
N PHE A 263 -16.55 27.27 4.99
CA PHE A 263 -16.83 28.61 4.49
C PHE A 263 -15.69 29.62 4.70
N THR A 264 -14.54 29.20 5.23
CA THR A 264 -13.43 30.12 5.49
C THR A 264 -12.47 30.20 4.30
N HIS A 265 -12.18 29.07 3.65
CA HIS A 265 -11.28 28.97 2.52
C HIS A 265 -11.81 27.96 1.50
N GLU A 266 -11.77 28.33 0.22
CA GLU A 266 -12.14 27.48 -0.93
C GLU A 266 -11.57 26.03 -0.92
N PRO A 267 -10.29 25.75 -0.54
CA PRO A 267 -9.77 24.38 -0.48
C PRO A 267 -10.45 23.49 0.57
N ASN A 268 -11.07 24.06 1.61
CA ASN A 268 -11.72 23.28 2.67
C ASN A 268 -12.96 22.56 2.13
N LEU A 269 -13.73 23.25 1.27
CA LEU A 269 -14.87 22.66 0.56
C LEU A 269 -14.41 21.51 -0.35
N LEU A 270 -13.29 21.69 -1.05
CA LEU A 270 -12.74 20.66 -1.93
C LEU A 270 -12.33 19.40 -1.16
N VAL A 271 -11.65 19.55 -0.02
CA VAL A 271 -11.28 18.42 0.86
C VAL A 271 -12.53 17.70 1.39
N MET A 272 -13.55 18.45 1.80
CA MET A 272 -14.83 17.87 2.25
C MET A 272 -15.52 17.07 1.12
N VAL A 273 -15.64 17.66 -0.06
CA VAL A 273 -16.26 16.99 -1.23
C VAL A 273 -15.46 15.76 -1.63
N THR A 274 -14.13 15.84 -1.63
CA THR A 274 -13.24 14.71 -1.92
C THR A 274 -13.47 13.57 -0.93
N GLY A 275 -13.57 13.87 0.37
CA GLY A 275 -13.82 12.87 1.41
C GLY A 275 -15.19 12.19 1.25
N LEU A 276 -16.27 12.97 1.00
CA LEU A 276 -17.60 12.42 0.77
C LEU A 276 -17.65 11.54 -0.49
N LEU A 277 -17.01 12.01 -1.57
CA LEU A 277 -16.94 11.27 -2.82
C LEU A 277 -16.14 9.98 -2.65
N ALA A 278 -15.04 9.99 -1.88
CA ALA A 278 -14.25 8.80 -1.59
C ALA A 278 -15.06 7.74 -0.82
N VAL A 279 -15.85 8.14 0.18
CA VAL A 279 -16.75 7.22 0.90
C VAL A 279 -17.77 6.60 -0.05
N GLY A 280 -18.48 7.42 -0.82
CA GLY A 280 -19.48 6.93 -1.77
C GLY A 280 -18.88 6.01 -2.83
N GLN A 281 -17.72 6.38 -3.35
CA GLN A 281 -16.98 5.62 -4.36
C GLN A 281 -16.57 4.24 -3.83
N VAL A 282 -15.98 4.16 -2.62
CA VAL A 282 -15.52 2.89 -2.06
C VAL A 282 -16.67 1.99 -1.64
N VAL A 283 -17.74 2.54 -1.05
CA VAL A 283 -18.94 1.76 -0.72
C VAL A 283 -19.53 1.12 -1.98
N LEU A 284 -19.77 1.91 -3.03
CA LEU A 284 -20.33 1.40 -4.29
C LEU A 284 -19.39 0.39 -4.96
N GLN A 285 -18.08 0.62 -4.93
CA GLN A 285 -17.10 -0.29 -5.50
C GLN A 285 -17.05 -1.63 -4.76
N MET A 286 -17.07 -1.61 -3.42
CA MET A 286 -17.10 -2.80 -2.59
C MET A 286 -18.35 -3.66 -2.87
N LEU A 287 -19.52 -3.01 -2.97
CA LEU A 287 -20.77 -3.69 -3.35
C LEU A 287 -20.69 -4.27 -4.75
N PHE A 288 -20.10 -3.55 -5.71
CA PHE A 288 -19.96 -4.01 -7.09
C PHE A 288 -19.03 -5.22 -7.21
N ILE A 289 -17.88 -5.19 -6.53
CA ILE A 289 -16.93 -6.31 -6.49
C ILE A 289 -17.60 -7.54 -5.85
N ALA A 290 -18.31 -7.35 -4.74
CA ALA A 290 -19.03 -8.43 -4.07
C ALA A 290 -20.12 -9.06 -4.96
N ASP A 291 -20.88 -8.28 -5.73
CA ASP A 291 -21.89 -8.80 -6.65
C ASP A 291 -21.27 -9.48 -7.88
N VAL A 292 -20.34 -8.81 -8.56
CA VAL A 292 -19.70 -9.32 -9.78
C VAL A 292 -18.89 -10.59 -9.50
N SER A 293 -18.22 -10.67 -8.34
CA SER A 293 -17.43 -11.85 -7.98
C SER A 293 -18.26 -13.14 -7.92
N ARG A 294 -19.58 -13.04 -7.72
CA ARG A 294 -20.52 -14.18 -7.66
C ARG A 294 -21.27 -14.43 -8.97
N ARG A 295 -21.06 -13.61 -10.01
CA ARG A 295 -21.72 -13.73 -11.31
C ARG A 295 -20.81 -14.35 -12.35
N ARG A 296 -21.39 -15.16 -13.26
CA ARG A 296 -20.66 -15.84 -14.34
C ARG A 296 -21.45 -15.80 -15.64
N VAL A 297 -20.74 -15.82 -16.76
CA VAL A 297 -21.32 -15.99 -18.10
C VAL A 297 -21.79 -17.45 -18.25
N HIS A 298 -23.06 -17.64 -18.63
CA HIS A 298 -23.67 -18.97 -18.83
C HIS A 298 -24.18 -19.20 -20.26
N LEU A 299 -24.49 -18.13 -21.01
CA LEU A 299 -25.05 -18.24 -22.37
C LEU A 299 -23.97 -18.00 -23.44
N PRO A 300 -23.95 -18.77 -24.55
CA PRO A 300 -22.99 -18.60 -25.64
C PRO A 300 -23.08 -17.23 -26.35
N GLU A 301 -24.25 -16.58 -26.37
CA GLU A 301 -24.39 -15.19 -26.85
C GLU A 301 -23.71 -14.16 -25.94
N HIS A 302 -23.64 -14.44 -24.63
CA HIS A 302 -22.93 -13.62 -23.65
C HIS A 302 -21.42 -13.85 -23.67
N ASP A 303 -20.95 -14.99 -24.18
CA ASP A 303 -19.54 -15.24 -24.45
C ASP A 303 -19.00 -14.39 -25.61
N ARG A 304 -19.89 -14.07 -26.57
CA ARG A 304 -19.58 -13.21 -27.72
C ARG A 304 -19.70 -11.71 -27.41
N SER A 305 -20.70 -11.31 -26.63
CA SER A 305 -20.95 -9.90 -26.26
C SER A 305 -20.20 -9.42 -25.01
N LYS A 306 -19.81 -10.35 -24.11
CA LYS A 306 -19.01 -10.11 -22.89
C LYS A 306 -19.55 -8.94 -22.07
N PRO A 307 -20.81 -9.01 -21.59
CA PRO A 307 -21.46 -7.91 -20.90
C PRO A 307 -20.67 -7.51 -19.64
N GLY A 308 -20.47 -6.22 -19.43
CA GLY A 308 -19.74 -5.70 -18.26
C GLY A 308 -18.20 -5.75 -18.39
N ARG A 309 -17.61 -6.45 -19.38
CA ARG A 309 -16.15 -6.60 -19.49
C ARG A 309 -15.44 -5.27 -19.67
N GLN A 310 -15.99 -4.37 -20.49
CA GLN A 310 -15.47 -3.01 -20.70
C GLN A 310 -15.42 -2.22 -19.39
N ILE A 311 -16.44 -2.38 -18.55
CA ILE A 311 -16.59 -1.63 -17.30
C ILE A 311 -15.61 -2.17 -16.26
N VAL A 312 -15.50 -3.49 -16.13
CA VAL A 312 -14.51 -4.11 -15.24
C VAL A 312 -13.09 -3.72 -15.66
N THR A 313 -12.78 -3.71 -16.96
CA THR A 313 -11.46 -3.25 -17.45
C THR A 313 -11.22 -1.76 -17.14
N PHE A 314 -12.21 -0.91 -17.37
CA PHE A 314 -12.11 0.51 -17.03
C PHE A 314 -11.87 0.72 -15.53
N LEU A 315 -12.67 0.09 -14.67
CA LEU A 315 -12.56 0.20 -13.21
C LEU A 315 -11.24 -0.35 -12.68
N LEU A 316 -10.70 -1.41 -13.30
CA LEU A 316 -9.37 -1.92 -12.97
C LEU A 316 -8.31 -0.84 -13.19
N ILE A 317 -8.31 -0.19 -14.36
CA ILE A 317 -7.32 0.85 -14.68
C ILE A 317 -7.51 2.09 -13.81
N CYS A 318 -8.75 2.50 -13.53
CA CYS A 318 -9.02 3.59 -12.60
C CYS A 318 -8.52 3.27 -11.18
N ASN A 319 -8.63 2.02 -10.71
CA ASN A 319 -8.07 1.62 -9.42
C ASN A 319 -6.54 1.65 -9.41
N VAL A 320 -5.89 1.28 -10.52
CA VAL A 320 -4.44 1.46 -10.67
C VAL A 320 -4.06 2.94 -10.64
N ALA A 321 -4.81 3.81 -11.33
CA ALA A 321 -4.57 5.25 -11.29
C ALA A 321 -4.72 5.84 -9.88
N MET A 322 -5.81 5.48 -9.17
CA MET A 322 -6.02 5.90 -7.78
C MET A 322 -4.93 5.33 -6.86
N TRP A 323 -4.52 4.08 -7.04
CA TRP A 323 -3.42 3.48 -6.27
C TRP A 323 -2.13 4.30 -6.42
N VAL A 324 -1.76 4.67 -7.65
CA VAL A 324 -0.61 5.54 -7.90
C VAL A 324 -0.78 6.89 -7.18
N ILE A 325 -1.94 7.53 -7.27
CA ILE A 325 -2.21 8.81 -6.60
C ILE A 325 -2.03 8.67 -5.07
N TYR A 326 -2.65 7.67 -4.45
CA TYR A 326 -2.57 7.43 -3.00
C TYR A 326 -1.14 7.13 -2.52
N THR A 327 -0.32 6.48 -3.33
CA THR A 327 1.11 6.23 -3.02
C THR A 327 1.89 7.54 -2.87
N PHE A 328 1.57 8.54 -3.69
CA PHE A 328 2.20 9.86 -3.66
C PHE A 328 1.44 10.89 -2.80
N GLU A 329 0.26 10.53 -2.30
CA GLU A 329 -0.62 11.41 -1.52
C GLU A 329 -0.03 11.83 -0.18
N GLY A 330 0.82 10.99 0.44
CA GLY A 330 1.53 11.37 1.67
C GLY A 330 2.36 12.65 1.53
N GLN A 331 2.98 12.87 0.38
CA GLN A 331 3.71 14.12 0.10
C GLN A 331 2.76 15.28 -0.19
N LYS A 332 1.66 15.00 -0.90
CA LYS A 332 0.64 16.01 -1.22
C LYS A 332 -0.04 16.58 0.03
N VAL A 333 -0.30 15.72 1.01
CA VAL A 333 -0.99 16.11 2.26
C VAL A 333 -0.07 16.90 3.19
N ILE A 334 1.25 16.62 3.21
CA ILE A 334 2.21 17.47 3.92
C ILE A 334 2.20 18.90 3.34
N ALA A 335 1.96 19.03 2.03
CA ALA A 335 1.85 20.32 1.35
C ALA A 335 0.44 20.95 1.43
N ASN A 336 -0.58 20.23 1.91
CA ASN A 336 -1.94 20.77 2.06
C ASN A 336 -2.21 21.15 3.53
N PRO A 337 -2.33 22.44 3.86
CA PRO A 337 -2.39 22.91 5.24
C PRO A 337 -3.72 22.59 5.94
N VAL A 338 -4.79 22.24 5.21
CA VAL A 338 -6.16 22.17 5.77
C VAL A 338 -6.28 21.22 6.96
N GLN A 339 -5.85 19.96 6.83
CA GLN A 339 -5.96 18.99 7.92
C GLN A 339 -4.90 19.24 9.01
N LEU A 340 -3.73 19.76 8.64
CA LEU A 340 -2.64 20.08 9.57
C LEU A 340 -3.01 21.24 10.49
N ASP A 341 -3.63 22.30 9.95
CA ASP A 341 -4.07 23.47 10.72
C ASP A 341 -5.21 23.10 11.68
N PHE A 342 -6.06 22.14 11.32
CA PHE A 342 -7.19 21.72 12.16
C PHE A 342 -6.79 20.74 13.29
N TYR A 343 -6.08 19.65 12.95
CA TYR A 343 -5.73 18.61 13.94
C TYR A 343 -4.39 18.84 14.63
N GLY A 344 -3.54 19.70 14.08
CA GLY A 344 -2.15 19.81 14.48
C GLY A 344 -1.29 18.71 13.85
N TYR A 345 0.02 19.00 13.78
CA TYR A 345 1.00 18.14 13.13
C TYR A 345 1.00 16.70 13.66
N LEU A 346 1.00 16.55 14.98
CA LEU A 346 1.18 15.27 15.65
C LEU A 346 -0.02 14.33 15.45
N SER A 347 -1.24 14.81 15.69
CA SER A 347 -2.46 14.01 15.53
C SER A 347 -2.70 13.61 14.08
N TRP A 348 -2.52 14.53 13.14
CA TRP A 348 -2.70 14.23 11.72
C TRP A 348 -1.64 13.24 11.19
N THR A 349 -0.40 13.36 11.65
CA THR A 349 0.67 12.41 11.29
C THR A 349 0.34 10.99 11.76
N ILE A 350 -0.20 10.82 12.96
CA ILE A 350 -0.63 9.49 13.45
C ILE A 350 -1.73 8.92 12.56
N VAL A 351 -2.77 9.71 12.26
CA VAL A 351 -3.88 9.28 11.39
C VAL A 351 -3.33 8.82 10.04
N GLN A 352 -2.49 9.63 9.39
CA GLN A 352 -1.89 9.30 8.10
C GLN A 352 -1.07 7.99 8.14
N ARG A 353 -0.21 7.81 9.15
CA ARG A 353 0.65 6.62 9.26
C ARG A 353 -0.14 5.33 9.39
N VAL A 354 -1.34 5.39 9.96
CA VAL A 354 -2.24 4.23 10.08
C VAL A 354 -3.09 4.06 8.83
N THR A 355 -3.68 5.15 8.32
CA THR A 355 -4.72 5.04 7.28
C THR A 355 -4.17 4.99 5.87
N LEU A 356 -3.13 5.77 5.53
CA LEU A 356 -2.63 5.83 4.15
C LEU A 356 -2.18 4.46 3.61
N PRO A 357 -1.43 3.63 4.35
CA PRO A 357 -1.06 2.30 3.86
C PRO A 357 -2.27 1.41 3.58
N LEU A 358 -3.32 1.51 4.41
CA LEU A 358 -4.57 0.78 4.20
C LEU A 358 -5.33 1.29 2.98
N CYS A 359 -5.34 2.60 2.73
CA CYS A 359 -5.91 3.20 1.51
C CYS A 359 -5.20 2.68 0.24
N ILE A 360 -3.87 2.71 0.24
CA ILE A 360 -3.06 2.26 -0.89
C ILE A 360 -3.30 0.76 -1.13
N PHE A 361 -3.23 -0.05 -0.07
CA PHE A 361 -3.50 -1.49 -0.14
C PHE A 361 -4.93 -1.77 -0.63
N HIS A 362 -5.93 -0.99 -0.21
CA HIS A 362 -7.31 -1.14 -0.66
C HIS A 362 -7.44 -0.95 -2.17
N ARG A 363 -6.82 0.09 -2.74
CA ARG A 363 -6.84 0.37 -4.18
C ARG A 363 -6.10 -0.70 -4.97
N PHE A 364 -4.93 -1.13 -4.49
CA PHE A 364 -4.16 -2.21 -5.09
C PHE A 364 -4.96 -3.53 -5.10
N HIS A 365 -5.45 -3.95 -3.94
CA HIS A 365 -6.17 -5.22 -3.81
C HIS A 365 -7.50 -5.20 -4.59
N SER A 366 -8.17 -4.05 -4.67
CA SER A 366 -9.33 -3.86 -5.54
C SER A 366 -8.99 -4.03 -7.03
N ALA A 367 -7.85 -3.52 -7.50
CA ALA A 367 -7.42 -3.72 -8.88
C ALA A 367 -7.12 -5.21 -9.16
N VAL A 368 -6.46 -5.90 -8.22
CA VAL A 368 -6.17 -7.34 -8.32
C VAL A 368 -7.45 -8.17 -8.36
N THR A 369 -8.41 -7.89 -7.49
CA THR A 369 -9.70 -8.61 -7.45
C THR A 369 -10.51 -8.37 -8.73
N LEU A 370 -10.52 -7.15 -9.27
CA LEU A 370 -11.12 -6.85 -10.58
C LEU A 370 -10.41 -7.57 -11.73
N ALA A 371 -9.09 -7.74 -11.68
CA ALA A 371 -8.32 -8.50 -12.67
C ALA A 371 -8.67 -10.00 -12.62
N GLU A 372 -8.77 -10.57 -11.43
CA GLU A 372 -9.21 -11.97 -11.24
C GLU A 372 -10.65 -12.17 -11.72
N ILE A 373 -11.56 -11.23 -11.41
CA ILE A 373 -12.91 -11.20 -11.95
C ILE A 373 -12.90 -11.17 -13.48
N TRP A 374 -12.10 -10.29 -14.08
CA TRP A 374 -11.98 -10.17 -15.53
C TRP A 374 -11.46 -11.46 -16.18
N LYS A 375 -10.58 -12.19 -15.50
CA LYS A 375 -10.04 -13.47 -15.99
C LYS A 375 -11.03 -14.62 -15.81
N THR A 376 -11.73 -14.68 -14.68
CA THR A 376 -12.57 -15.81 -14.29
C THR A 376 -14.00 -15.72 -14.82
N SER A 377 -14.56 -14.52 -14.96
CA SER A 377 -15.97 -14.33 -15.34
C SER A 377 -16.26 -14.61 -16.82
N TYR A 378 -15.23 -14.53 -17.68
CA TYR A 378 -15.37 -14.65 -19.14
C TYR A 378 -14.61 -15.86 -19.72
N LYS A 379 -14.20 -16.82 -18.88
CA LYS A 379 -13.64 -18.09 -19.34
C LYS A 379 -14.73 -19.14 -19.22
N ALA A 380 -15.24 -19.63 -20.36
CA ALA A 380 -16.17 -20.75 -20.38
C ALA A 380 -15.51 -21.96 -19.70
N ARG A 381 -16.04 -22.39 -18.55
CA ARG A 381 -15.78 -23.75 -18.07
C ARG A 381 -16.78 -24.62 -18.82
N LEU A 382 -16.25 -25.56 -19.61
CA LEU A 382 -17.01 -26.73 -20.01
C LEU A 382 -17.39 -27.44 -18.69
N GLU A 383 -18.63 -27.24 -18.25
CA GLU A 383 -19.27 -28.09 -17.24
C GLU A 383 -19.88 -29.31 -17.92
#